data_AF-A0A534PJ35-F1
#
_entry.id   AF-A0A534PJ35-F1
#
_cell.length_a   1.000
_cell.length_b   1.000
_cell.length_c   1.000
_cell.angle_alpha   90.00
_cell.angle_beta   90.00
_cell.angle_gamma   90.00
#
_symmetry.space_group_name_H-M   'P 1'
#
loop_
_entity.id
_entity.type
_entity.pdbx_description
1 polymer ?
#
loop_
_entity_poly.entity_id
_entity_poly.type
_entity_poly.pdbx_seq_one_letter_code
_entity_poly.pdbx_strand_id
1 'polypeptide(L)'
;MTPAEARAKVLEFARRPLAAVAAVEDEDGRGARLVEPGSGKELHLLWEELSQAEEKSSPLRPAPYLLLAFQDGRQVALADVGFAFAPSIDNTGPLPDLPAVLCFRDFRHLAQGVEAFLEEEGREREALSAILVCIALLDGARAAGLEIAREERRLEALLKKLEQRGVRP
;
A
#
# COMPACT_ATOMS: atom_id res chain seq x y z
N MET A 1 15.67 5.43 -18.00
CA MET A 1 16.52 5.75 -16.82
C MET A 1 17.56 4.65 -16.69
N THR A 2 18.78 4.96 -16.29
CA THR A 2 19.80 3.93 -16.02
C THR A 2 19.67 3.39 -14.59
N PRO A 3 20.13 2.16 -14.29
CA PRO A 3 20.12 1.62 -12.93
C PRO A 3 20.86 2.52 -11.92
N ALA A 4 21.96 3.16 -12.33
CA ALA A 4 22.73 4.07 -11.49
C ALA A 4 21.95 5.34 -11.13
N GLU A 5 21.21 5.92 -12.09
CA GLU A 5 20.31 7.05 -11.83
C GLU A 5 19.16 6.67 -10.90
N ALA A 6 18.57 5.48 -11.11
CA ALA A 6 17.51 4.95 -10.27
C ALA A 6 17.97 4.83 -8.81
N ARG A 7 19.10 4.14 -8.62
CA ARG A 7 19.76 3.97 -7.33
C ARG A 7 20.01 5.31 -6.65
N ALA A 8 20.63 6.27 -7.35
CA ALA A 8 20.95 7.58 -6.76
C ALA A 8 19.69 8.29 -6.26
N LYS A 9 18.62 8.35 -7.07
CA LYS A 9 17.37 9.02 -6.71
C LYS A 9 16.65 8.36 -5.54
N VAL A 10 16.54 7.03 -5.56
CA VAL A 10 15.87 6.27 -4.49
C VAL A 10 16.60 6.45 -3.16
N LEU A 11 17.93 6.28 -3.17
CA LEU A 11 18.74 6.43 -1.95
C LEU A 11 18.76 7.86 -1.43
N GLU A 12 18.82 8.86 -2.32
CA GLU A 12 18.73 10.27 -1.93
C GLU A 12 17.41 10.54 -1.21
N PHE A 13 16.29 10.12 -1.79
CA PHE A 13 14.97 10.33 -1.21
C PHE A 13 14.79 9.62 0.14
N ALA A 14 15.21 8.34 0.22
CA ALA A 14 15.08 7.52 1.42
C ALA A 14 15.99 7.96 2.58
N ARG A 15 17.02 8.79 2.33
CA ARG A 15 17.92 9.36 3.35
C ARG A 15 17.45 10.70 3.90
N ARG A 16 16.37 11.28 3.37
CA ARG A 16 15.88 12.59 3.82
C ARG A 16 15.40 12.54 5.27
N PRO A 17 15.50 13.67 6.01
CA PRO A 17 14.89 13.76 7.33
C PRO A 17 13.41 13.39 7.27
N LEU A 18 12.96 12.56 8.21
CA LEU A 18 11.55 12.12 8.33
C LEU A 18 11.04 11.28 7.14
N ALA A 19 11.92 10.72 6.30
CA ALA A 19 11.49 9.75 5.30
C ALA A 19 10.76 8.58 5.98
N ALA A 20 9.53 8.31 5.53
CA ALA A 20 8.73 7.21 6.08
C ALA A 20 9.22 5.83 5.60
N VAL A 21 10.06 5.81 4.57
CA VAL A 21 10.65 4.61 3.97
C VAL A 21 12.17 4.76 3.97
N ALA A 22 12.85 3.77 4.56
CA ALA A 22 14.30 3.64 4.51
C ALA A 22 14.70 2.68 3.39
N ALA A 23 15.90 2.85 2.82
CA ALA A 23 16.47 1.95 1.83
C ALA A 23 17.71 1.25 2.40
N VAL A 24 17.74 -0.07 2.29
CA VAL A 24 18.89 -0.92 2.65
C VAL A 24 19.37 -1.59 1.37
N GLU A 25 20.56 -1.26 0.91
CA GLU A 25 21.13 -1.86 -0.29
C GLU A 25 21.52 -3.32 -0.04
N ASP A 26 21.37 -4.15 -1.07
CA ASP A 26 21.84 -5.54 -1.04
C ASP A 26 23.38 -5.58 -1.07
N GLU A 27 23.99 -6.65 -0.55
CA GLU A 27 25.45 -6.79 -0.46
C GLU A 27 26.13 -6.75 -1.84
N ASP A 28 25.45 -7.23 -2.88
CA ASP A 28 25.96 -7.23 -4.27
C ASP A 28 25.71 -5.91 -5.00
N GLY A 29 25.01 -4.96 -4.36
CA GLY A 29 24.69 -3.63 -4.90
C GLY A 29 23.72 -3.63 -6.08
N ARG A 30 23.12 -4.76 -6.46
CA ARG A 30 22.20 -4.86 -7.62
C ARG A 30 20.78 -4.42 -7.31
N GLY A 31 20.43 -4.38 -6.02
CA GLY A 31 19.11 -4.00 -5.56
C GLY A 31 19.13 -3.34 -4.19
N ALA A 32 17.92 -3.15 -3.68
CA ALA A 32 17.69 -2.72 -2.33
C ALA A 32 16.37 -3.26 -1.80
N ARG A 33 16.33 -3.33 -0.48
CA ARG A 33 15.11 -3.50 0.30
C ARG A 33 14.66 -2.15 0.84
N LEU A 34 13.49 -1.71 0.41
CA LEU A 34 12.82 -0.55 0.98
C LEU A 34 11.97 -1.01 2.16
N VAL A 35 12.08 -0.32 3.28
CA VAL A 35 11.41 -0.69 4.53
C VAL A 35 10.62 0.50 5.06
N GLU A 36 9.33 0.31 5.32
CA GLU A 36 8.47 1.26 6.03
C GLU A 36 8.45 0.89 7.52
N PRO A 37 9.22 1.57 8.40
CA PRO A 37 9.38 1.11 9.79
C PRO A 37 8.07 1.15 10.60
N GLY A 38 7.15 2.06 10.26
CA GLY A 38 5.88 2.23 10.98
C GLY A 38 4.89 1.09 10.77
N SER A 39 4.99 0.34 9.68
CA SER A 39 4.13 -0.80 9.35
C SER A 39 4.89 -2.14 9.36
N GLY A 40 6.23 -2.11 9.23
CA GLY A 40 7.06 -3.26 8.99
C GLY A 40 6.99 -3.78 7.55
N LYS A 41 6.44 -2.97 6.62
CA LYS A 41 6.28 -3.35 5.22
C LYS A 41 7.58 -3.20 4.47
N GLU A 42 7.79 -4.10 3.52
CA GLU A 42 9.01 -4.17 2.75
C GLU A 42 8.69 -4.31 1.26
N LEU A 43 9.50 -3.65 0.44
CA LEU A 43 9.50 -3.79 -1.01
C LEU A 43 10.93 -4.09 -1.45
N HIS A 44 11.13 -5.25 -2.06
CA HIS A 44 12.39 -5.59 -2.70
C HIS A 44 12.35 -5.13 -4.15
N LEU A 45 13.46 -4.57 -4.63
CA LEU A 45 13.62 -4.18 -6.02
C LEU A 45 15.05 -4.39 -6.49
N LEU A 46 15.20 -4.70 -7.77
CA LEU A 46 16.47 -4.58 -8.48
C LEU A 46 16.51 -3.24 -9.21
N TRP A 47 17.68 -2.60 -9.26
CA TRP A 47 17.80 -1.28 -9.92
C TRP A 47 17.48 -1.34 -11.40
N GLU A 48 17.71 -2.48 -12.04
CA GLU A 48 17.38 -2.72 -13.45
C GLU A 48 15.88 -2.84 -13.70
N GLU A 49 15.07 -3.22 -12.71
CA GLU A 49 13.61 -3.33 -12.85
C GLU A 49 12.91 -1.96 -12.89
N LEU A 50 13.60 -0.89 -12.47
CA LEU A 50 13.02 0.46 -12.44
C LEU A 50 13.11 1.12 -13.83
N SER A 51 11.94 1.39 -14.41
CA SER A 51 11.83 2.19 -15.64
C SER A 51 11.91 3.69 -15.32
N GLN A 52 11.39 4.10 -14.16
CA GLN A 52 11.37 5.48 -13.71
C GLN A 52 11.45 5.61 -12.18
N ALA A 53 12.17 6.62 -11.71
CA ALA A 53 12.13 7.14 -10.34
C ALA A 53 12.01 8.67 -10.45
N GLU A 54 10.87 9.22 -10.05
CA GLU A 54 10.55 10.63 -10.23
C GLU A 54 9.92 11.21 -8.97
N GLU A 55 10.51 12.29 -8.47
CA GLU A 55 9.93 13.04 -7.38
C GLU A 55 8.78 13.91 -7.89
N LYS A 56 7.64 13.83 -7.22
CA LYS A 56 6.42 14.55 -7.57
C LYS A 56 5.85 15.25 -6.34
N SER A 57 5.09 16.30 -6.60
CA SER A 57 4.27 17.00 -5.61
C SER A 57 2.79 16.76 -5.89
N SER A 58 1.95 16.96 -4.88
CA SER A 58 0.50 16.89 -5.00
C SER A 58 -0.13 18.09 -4.30
N PRO A 59 -1.16 18.73 -4.85
CA PRO A 59 -1.88 19.78 -4.13
C PRO A 59 -2.59 19.24 -2.87
N LEU A 60 -2.80 17.92 -2.79
CA LEU A 60 -3.44 17.27 -1.64
C LEU A 60 -2.47 16.98 -0.49
N ARG A 61 -1.15 17.08 -0.71
CA ARG A 61 -0.13 16.75 0.30
C ARG A 61 1.02 17.76 0.29
N PRO A 62 1.43 18.28 1.45
CA PRO A 62 2.52 19.25 1.52
C PRO A 62 3.90 18.62 1.23
N ALA A 63 4.09 17.35 1.57
CA ALA A 63 5.34 16.63 1.34
C ALA A 63 5.41 16.06 -0.10
N PRO A 64 6.57 16.13 -0.78
CA PRO A 64 6.77 15.43 -2.04
C PRO A 64 6.79 13.92 -1.82
N TYR A 65 6.57 13.17 -2.89
CA TYR A 65 6.68 11.72 -2.92
C TYR A 65 7.56 11.27 -4.10
N LEU A 66 8.22 10.13 -3.95
CA LEU A 66 8.97 9.51 -5.04
C LEU A 66 8.11 8.44 -5.71
N LEU A 67 7.71 8.66 -6.96
CA LEU A 67 7.07 7.63 -7.77
C LEU A 67 8.12 6.69 -8.34
N LEU A 68 7.99 5.41 -8.02
CA LEU A 68 8.73 4.32 -8.63
C LEU A 68 7.82 3.66 -9.67
N ALA A 69 8.26 3.63 -10.93
CA ALA A 69 7.63 2.83 -11.96
C ALA A 69 8.58 1.72 -12.39
N PHE A 70 8.04 0.52 -12.48
CA PHE A 70 8.77 -0.69 -12.85
C PHE A 70 8.59 -0.98 -14.34
N GLN A 71 9.48 -1.79 -14.92
CA GLN A 71 9.41 -2.20 -16.32
C GLN A 71 8.17 -3.06 -16.63
N ASP A 72 7.67 -3.79 -15.64
CA ASP A 72 6.47 -4.63 -15.73
C ASP A 72 5.15 -3.85 -15.55
N GLY A 73 5.22 -2.52 -15.42
CA GLY A 73 4.06 -1.65 -15.26
C GLY A 73 3.61 -1.44 -13.81
N ARG A 74 4.21 -2.13 -12.83
CA ARG A 74 3.95 -1.84 -11.41
C ARG A 74 4.34 -0.42 -11.07
N GLN A 75 3.61 0.19 -10.14
CA GLN A 75 3.91 1.52 -9.61
C GLN A 75 3.74 1.55 -8.10
N VAL A 76 4.70 2.17 -7.42
CA VAL A 76 4.67 2.40 -5.98
C VAL A 76 5.21 3.79 -5.69
N ALA A 77 4.52 4.56 -4.86
CA ALA A 77 5.00 5.83 -4.36
C ALA A 77 5.59 5.68 -2.95
N LEU A 78 6.78 6.25 -2.74
CA LEU A 78 7.35 6.47 -1.41
C LEU A 78 6.91 7.86 -0.95
N ALA A 79 6.04 7.92 0.06
CA ALA A 79 5.43 9.15 0.55
C ALA A 79 5.58 9.29 2.06
N ASP A 80 5.11 10.41 2.62
CA ASP A 80 5.07 10.68 4.06
C ASP A 80 4.21 9.67 4.86
N VAL A 81 3.32 8.94 4.17
CA VAL A 81 2.50 7.85 4.72
C VAL A 81 3.09 6.46 4.52
N GLY A 82 4.32 6.35 4.02
CA GLY A 82 4.96 5.07 3.69
C GLY A 82 4.77 4.70 2.22
N PHE A 83 4.49 3.42 1.96
CA PHE A 83 4.16 2.95 0.61
C PHE A 83 2.73 3.32 0.24
N ALA A 84 2.57 3.94 -0.92
CA ALA A 84 1.28 4.26 -1.50
C ALA A 84 1.16 3.66 -2.91
N PHE A 85 -0.01 3.11 -3.22
CA PHE A 85 -0.25 2.34 -4.44
C PHE A 85 -1.71 2.47 -4.88
N ALA A 86 -1.99 2.17 -6.14
CA ALA A 86 -3.37 2.12 -6.64
C ALA A 86 -4.06 0.85 -6.09
N PRO A 87 -5.33 0.93 -5.64
CA PRO A 87 -6.10 -0.26 -5.36
C PRO A 87 -6.36 -1.06 -6.64
N SER A 88 -6.60 -2.37 -6.51
CA SER A 88 -7.13 -3.21 -7.59
C SER A 88 -8.58 -3.56 -7.30
N ILE A 89 -9.42 -3.54 -8.33
CA ILE A 89 -10.84 -3.90 -8.23
C ILE A 89 -11.12 -5.29 -8.80
N ASP A 90 -10.08 -6.07 -9.11
CA ASP A 90 -10.21 -7.36 -9.80
C ASP A 90 -11.10 -8.35 -9.02
N ASN A 91 -11.05 -8.33 -7.69
CA ASN A 91 -11.85 -9.22 -6.83
C ASN A 91 -13.07 -8.56 -6.17
N THR A 92 -13.29 -7.26 -6.38
CA THR A 92 -14.40 -6.53 -5.74
C THR A 92 -15.41 -5.96 -6.74
N GLY A 93 -15.00 -5.82 -8.00
CA GLY A 93 -15.72 -5.01 -8.97
C GLY A 93 -15.67 -3.51 -8.61
N PRO A 94 -16.40 -2.67 -9.36
CA PRO A 94 -16.43 -1.22 -9.14
C PRO A 94 -16.93 -0.86 -7.74
N LEU A 95 -16.15 -0.05 -7.02
CA LEU A 95 -16.52 0.47 -5.71
C LEU A 95 -16.80 1.98 -5.79
N PRO A 96 -17.91 2.47 -5.21
CA PRO A 96 -18.20 3.90 -5.19
C PRO A 96 -17.15 4.64 -4.36
N ASP A 97 -16.73 5.81 -4.85
CA ASP A 97 -15.81 6.72 -4.17
C ASP A 97 -14.46 6.10 -3.75
N LEU A 98 -14.02 5.01 -4.41
CA LEU A 98 -12.74 4.37 -4.14
C LEU A 98 -11.58 5.35 -4.43
N PRO A 99 -10.72 5.66 -3.44
CA PRO A 99 -9.57 6.53 -3.67
C PRO A 99 -8.62 5.95 -4.72
N ALA A 100 -8.09 6.80 -5.59
CA ALA A 100 -7.15 6.38 -6.63
C ALA A 100 -5.81 5.86 -6.08
N VAL A 101 -5.48 6.20 -4.82
CA VAL A 101 -4.25 5.82 -4.13
C VAL A 101 -4.57 5.53 -2.67
N LEU A 102 -4.06 4.41 -2.15
CA LEU A 102 -4.19 3.97 -0.77
C LEU A 102 -2.83 3.57 -0.19
N CYS A 103 -2.76 3.43 1.13
CA CYS A 103 -1.60 2.93 1.86
C CYS A 103 -2.00 2.01 3.02
N PHE A 104 -1.02 1.36 3.65
CA PHE A 104 -1.28 0.49 4.81
C PHE A 104 -1.82 1.22 6.05
N ARG A 105 -1.61 2.54 6.16
CA ARG A 105 -2.29 3.34 7.18
C ARG A 105 -3.80 3.40 6.93
N ASP A 106 -4.24 3.49 5.69
CA ASP A 106 -5.66 3.47 5.33
C ASP A 106 -6.28 2.12 5.67
N PHE A 107 -5.60 1.00 5.37
CA PHE A 107 -6.05 -0.33 5.79
C PHE A 107 -6.27 -0.41 7.30
N ARG A 108 -5.34 0.13 8.11
CA ARG A 108 -5.49 0.12 9.57
C ARG A 108 -6.73 0.87 10.04
N HIS A 109 -6.99 2.05 9.47
CA HIS A 109 -8.17 2.84 9.80
C HIS A 109 -9.46 2.15 9.33
N LEU A 110 -9.49 1.63 8.10
CA LEU A 110 -10.65 0.90 7.56
C LEU A 110 -10.96 -0.33 8.41
N ALA A 111 -9.96 -1.13 8.75
CA ALA A 111 -10.14 -2.31 9.58
C ALA A 111 -10.65 -1.98 10.99
N GLN A 112 -10.19 -0.87 11.59
CA GLN A 112 -10.75 -0.36 12.86
C GLN A 112 -12.20 0.11 12.71
N GLY A 113 -12.53 0.78 11.60
CA GLY A 113 -13.91 1.18 11.31
C GLY A 113 -14.85 -0.03 11.13
N VAL A 114 -14.38 -1.07 10.45
CA VAL A 114 -15.11 -2.35 10.34
C VAL A 114 -15.35 -2.96 11.71
N GLU A 115 -14.34 -3.00 12.57
CA GLU A 115 -14.49 -3.49 13.95
C GLU A 115 -15.60 -2.72 14.69
N ALA A 116 -15.59 -1.39 14.61
CA ALA A 116 -16.62 -0.55 15.24
C ALA A 116 -18.03 -0.80 14.65
N PHE A 117 -18.18 -0.90 13.33
CA PHE A 117 -19.47 -1.21 12.71
C PHE A 117 -19.99 -2.59 13.13
N LEU A 118 -19.10 -3.56 13.36
CA LEU A 118 -19.48 -4.89 13.81
C LEU A 118 -19.92 -4.94 15.30
N GLU A 119 -19.65 -3.88 16.07
CA GLU A 119 -20.15 -3.73 17.45
C GLU A 119 -21.58 -3.14 17.50
N GLU A 120 -22.02 -2.48 16.42
CA GLU A 120 -23.36 -1.87 16.31
C GLU A 120 -24.33 -2.78 15.52
N GLU A 121 -25.56 -2.99 16.00
CA GLU A 121 -26.61 -3.69 15.23
C GLU A 121 -27.07 -2.86 14.02
N GLY A 122 -27.26 -3.52 12.87
CA GLY A 122 -27.80 -2.87 11.67
C GLY A 122 -26.77 -2.13 10.81
N ARG A 123 -25.48 -2.21 11.14
CA ARG A 123 -24.36 -1.57 10.40
C ARG A 123 -23.59 -2.56 9.52
N GLU A 124 -24.15 -3.72 9.24
CA GLU A 124 -23.46 -4.79 8.50
C GLU A 124 -23.16 -4.41 7.06
N ARG A 125 -23.99 -3.54 6.45
CA ARG A 125 -23.78 -3.06 5.09
C ARG A 125 -22.56 -2.15 5.00
N GLU A 126 -22.37 -1.27 5.98
CA GLU A 126 -21.20 -0.40 6.08
C GLU A 126 -19.94 -1.21 6.38
N ALA A 127 -20.03 -2.20 7.27
CA ALA A 127 -18.95 -3.15 7.51
C ALA A 127 -18.54 -3.88 6.23
N LEU A 128 -19.51 -4.41 5.47
CA LEU A 128 -19.26 -5.06 4.18
C LEU A 128 -18.61 -4.10 3.18
N SER A 129 -19.12 -2.88 3.06
CA SER A 129 -18.59 -1.88 2.12
C SER A 129 -17.14 -1.54 2.44
N ALA A 130 -16.81 -1.34 3.72
CA ALA A 130 -15.44 -1.09 4.16
C ALA A 130 -14.52 -2.32 3.98
N ILE A 131 -15.06 -3.54 4.15
CA ILE A 131 -14.33 -4.78 3.84
C ILE A 131 -13.99 -4.87 2.35
N LEU A 132 -14.91 -4.54 1.44
CA LEU A 132 -14.62 -4.53 0.01
C LEU A 132 -13.49 -3.54 -0.33
N VAL A 133 -13.47 -2.36 0.29
CA VAL A 133 -12.34 -1.42 0.12
C VAL A 133 -11.03 -2.01 0.67
N CYS A 134 -11.07 -2.71 1.80
CA CYS A 134 -9.90 -3.43 2.31
C CYS A 134 -9.39 -4.50 1.32
N ILE A 135 -10.28 -5.27 0.70
CA ILE A 135 -9.90 -6.26 -0.33
C ILE A 135 -9.20 -5.54 -1.49
N ALA A 136 -9.82 -4.48 -2.03
CA ALA A 136 -9.26 -3.74 -3.16
C ALA A 136 -7.89 -3.12 -2.84
N LEU A 137 -7.71 -2.65 -1.61
CA LEU A 137 -6.43 -2.15 -1.10
C LEU A 137 -5.39 -3.28 -1.07
N LEU A 138 -5.69 -4.44 -0.50
CA LEU A 138 -4.74 -5.54 -0.39
C LEU A 138 -4.38 -6.13 -1.76
N ASP A 139 -5.33 -6.18 -2.69
CA ASP A 139 -5.03 -6.60 -4.06
C ASP A 139 -4.10 -5.62 -4.77
N GLY A 140 -4.31 -4.31 -4.58
CA GLY A 140 -3.41 -3.27 -5.07
C GLY A 140 -2.00 -3.37 -4.46
N ALA A 141 -1.92 -3.62 -3.14
CA ALA A 141 -0.64 -3.82 -2.45
C ALA A 141 0.10 -5.07 -2.97
N ARG A 142 -0.61 -6.17 -3.20
CA ARG A 142 -0.05 -7.40 -3.77
C ARG A 142 0.47 -7.15 -5.18
N ALA A 143 -0.31 -6.46 -6.02
CA ALA A 143 0.09 -6.08 -7.38
C ALA A 143 1.32 -5.15 -7.38
N ALA A 144 1.45 -4.29 -6.37
CA ALA A 144 2.63 -3.46 -6.13
C ALA A 144 3.88 -4.25 -5.68
N GLY A 145 3.74 -5.54 -5.35
CA GLY A 145 4.84 -6.38 -4.86
C GLY A 145 5.11 -6.26 -3.37
N LEU A 146 4.14 -5.76 -2.59
CA LEU A 146 4.24 -5.64 -1.14
C LEU A 146 3.73 -6.92 -0.45
N GLU A 147 4.38 -7.29 0.66
CA GLU A 147 3.94 -8.37 1.53
C GLU A 147 2.62 -7.98 2.22
N ILE A 148 1.63 -8.87 2.32
CA ILE A 148 0.30 -8.57 2.88
C ILE A 148 -0.30 -9.66 3.79
N ALA A 149 0.42 -10.74 4.11
CA ALA A 149 -0.15 -11.89 4.83
C ALA A 149 -0.66 -11.52 6.23
N ARG A 150 -0.07 -10.49 6.87
CA ARG A 150 -0.57 -9.98 8.15
C ARG A 150 -1.96 -9.36 8.00
N GLU A 151 -2.15 -8.54 6.99
CA GLU A 151 -3.38 -7.81 6.71
C GLU A 151 -4.47 -8.76 6.19
N GLU A 152 -4.11 -9.73 5.35
CA GLU A 152 -5.01 -10.80 4.91
C GLU A 152 -5.58 -11.55 6.10
N ARG A 153 -4.73 -12.01 7.03
CA ARG A 153 -5.20 -12.69 8.26
C ARG A 153 -6.14 -11.81 9.09
N ARG A 154 -5.88 -10.50 9.16
CA ARG A 154 -6.77 -9.56 9.86
C ARG A 154 -8.10 -9.44 9.13
N LEU A 155 -8.09 -9.30 7.80
CA LEU A 155 -9.28 -9.18 6.98
C LEU A 155 -10.14 -10.44 7.03
N GLU A 156 -9.54 -11.63 6.97
CA GLU A 156 -10.22 -12.91 7.18
C GLU A 156 -10.93 -12.99 8.54
N ALA A 157 -10.31 -12.48 9.59
CA ALA A 157 -10.94 -12.44 10.91
C ALA A 157 -12.16 -11.49 10.93
N LEU A 158 -12.11 -10.37 10.22
CA LEU A 158 -13.25 -9.44 10.10
C LEU A 158 -14.38 -10.04 9.26
N LEU A 159 -14.04 -10.71 8.15
CA LEU A 159 -15.00 -11.44 7.32
C LEU A 159 -15.75 -12.50 8.11
N LYS A 160 -15.03 -13.32 8.89
CA LYS A 160 -15.65 -14.34 9.76
C LYS A 160 -16.62 -13.72 10.78
N LYS A 161 -16.26 -12.56 11.35
CA LYS A 161 -17.16 -11.84 12.26
C LYS A 161 -18.42 -11.33 11.55
N LEU A 162 -18.28 -10.78 10.34
CA LEU A 162 -19.42 -10.34 9.53
C LEU A 162 -20.35 -11.52 9.18
N GLU A 163 -19.79 -12.66 8.78
CA GLU A 163 -20.54 -13.89 8.46
C GLU A 163 -21.32 -14.41 9.67
N GLN A 164 -20.76 -14.33 10.88
CA GLN A 164 -21.44 -14.69 12.13
C GLN A 164 -22.67 -13.82 12.41
N ARG A 165 -22.74 -12.61 11.84
CA ARG A 165 -23.92 -11.73 11.89
C ARG A 165 -24.93 -12.00 10.77
N GLY A 166 -24.70 -13.01 9.94
CA GLY A 166 -25.62 -13.43 8.88
C GLY A 166 -25.44 -12.73 7.54
N VAL A 167 -24.40 -11.89 7.39
CA VAL A 167 -24.08 -11.22 6.12
C VAL A 167 -22.94 -11.96 5.43
N ARG A 168 -23.18 -12.42 4.20
CA ARG A 168 -22.16 -13.03 3.34
C ARG A 168 -21.61 -11.99 2.37
N PRO A 169 -20.28 -11.91 2.18
CA PRO A 169 -19.66 -11.04 1.18
C PRO A 169 -20.02 -11.46 -0.26
#